data_AF-A0A1C6TTB9-F1
#
_entry.id   AF-A0A1C6TTB9-F1
#
_cell.length_a   1.000
_cell.length_b   1.000
_cell.length_c   1.000
_cell.angle_alpha   90.00
_cell.angle_beta   90.00
_cell.angle_gamma   90.00
#
_symmetry.space_group_name_H-M   'P 1'
#
loop_
_entity.id
_entity.type
_entity.pdbx_description
1 polymer ?
#
loop_
_entity_poly.entity_id
_entity_poly.type
_entity_poly.pdbx_seq_one_letter_code
_entity_poly.pdbx_strand_id
1 'polypeptide(L)'
;MRLSEKPSWLRLGRLFARSVVALSLVPVVAFSAVPASAAPPRGAGSHGEADNPIAHGVPRVPLTIDGESVSADEIVRYNGRALYLVALPEAGSPGRLAAFTEPADFERLVRARGGPRRALDRSAVDARRAPQSQLEAGAAASGYSYIYEGSQFAGHAGALPAGSGYSDLTKRDMSCTLWWCTSWNDQASSAAADNANGVTLYEHIKFEGSQLFIPGGYAALDLAYYGWDNRTSSWWSW
;
A
#
# COMPACT_ATOMS: atom_id res chain seq x y z
N MET A 1 15.19 -50.14 -24.40
CA MET A 1 16.64 -49.85 -24.33
C MET A 1 16.96 -48.69 -25.26
N ARG A 2 16.97 -47.46 -24.72
CA ARG A 2 17.62 -46.27 -25.30
C ARG A 2 18.16 -45.46 -24.13
N LEU A 3 19.48 -45.36 -24.07
CA LEU A 3 20.26 -44.53 -23.15
C LEU A 3 20.39 -43.11 -23.75
N SER A 4 21.07 -42.22 -23.02
CA SER A 4 21.60 -40.89 -23.43
C SER A 4 20.65 -39.70 -23.25
N GLU A 5 20.96 -38.60 -22.54
CA GLU A 5 22.16 -38.12 -21.83
C GLU A 5 21.73 -37.17 -20.69
N LYS A 6 22.53 -37.09 -19.62
CA LYS A 6 22.36 -36.11 -18.52
C LYS A 6 23.14 -34.83 -18.84
N PRO A 7 22.58 -33.63 -18.66
CA PRO A 7 23.37 -32.40 -18.72
C PRO A 7 24.27 -32.24 -17.49
N SER A 8 25.54 -32.01 -17.77
CA SER A 8 26.63 -31.75 -16.84
C SER A 8 26.52 -30.36 -16.21
N TRP A 9 26.48 -30.31 -14.89
CA TRP A 9 26.65 -29.10 -14.09
C TRP A 9 28.14 -28.80 -13.91
N LEU A 10 28.67 -27.79 -14.61
CA LEU A 10 30.04 -27.31 -14.43
C LEU A 10 30.05 -25.85 -13.93
N ARG A 11 30.40 -25.76 -12.65
CA ARG A 11 31.36 -24.84 -12.01
C ARG A 11 31.50 -23.44 -12.64
N LEU A 12 31.04 -22.43 -11.89
CA LEU A 12 31.57 -21.07 -11.99
C LEU A 12 32.05 -20.61 -10.61
N GLY A 13 33.30 -20.14 -10.61
CA GLY A 13 34.19 -20.03 -9.47
C GLY A 13 33.81 -18.95 -8.45
N ARG A 14 34.18 -19.23 -7.20
CA ARG A 14 34.25 -18.24 -6.12
C ARG A 14 35.56 -17.46 -6.27
N LEU A 15 35.48 -16.22 -6.74
CA LEU A 15 36.54 -15.23 -6.54
C LEU A 15 36.32 -14.57 -5.18
N PHE A 16 37.20 -14.88 -4.23
CA PHE A 16 37.30 -14.17 -2.95
C PHE A 16 37.99 -12.82 -3.20
N ALA A 17 37.21 -11.74 -3.26
CA ALA A 17 37.75 -10.39 -3.14
C ALA A 17 38.02 -10.11 -1.65
N ARG A 18 39.31 -9.97 -1.30
CA ARG A 18 39.74 -9.46 0.00
C ARG A 18 39.49 -7.95 0.03
N SER A 19 38.42 -7.52 0.68
CA SER A 19 38.21 -6.10 0.97
C SER A 19 39.09 -5.68 2.14
N VAL A 20 40.01 -4.76 1.86
CA VAL A 20 40.79 -4.02 2.86
C VAL A 20 39.86 -3.03 3.54
N VAL A 21 39.63 -3.20 4.84
CA VAL A 21 38.86 -2.24 5.65
C VAL A 21 39.80 -1.10 6.02
N ALA A 22 39.66 0.04 5.35
CA ALA A 22 40.28 1.29 5.76
C ALA A 22 39.47 1.87 6.93
N LEU A 23 40.10 1.95 8.11
CA LEU A 23 39.52 2.51 9.32
C LEU A 23 39.61 4.05 9.24
N SER A 24 38.54 4.70 8.80
CA SER A 24 38.44 6.16 8.78
C SER A 24 38.02 6.67 10.16
N LEU A 25 38.90 7.44 10.81
CA LEU A 25 38.57 8.22 12.01
C LEU A 25 37.55 9.30 11.64
N VAL A 26 36.33 9.20 12.17
CA VAL A 26 35.30 10.23 12.04
C VAL A 26 35.43 11.22 13.20
N PRO A 27 35.51 12.54 12.95
CA PRO A 27 35.52 13.54 14.01
C PRO A 27 34.16 13.57 14.72
N VAL A 28 34.21 13.56 16.05
CA VAL A 28 33.05 13.75 16.92
C VAL A 28 32.63 15.22 16.84
N VAL A 29 31.52 15.50 16.18
CA VAL A 29 30.90 16.84 16.19
C VAL A 29 29.99 16.93 17.40
N ALA A 30 30.29 17.86 18.29
CA ALA A 30 29.44 18.19 19.43
C ALA A 30 28.16 18.87 18.93
N PHE A 31 27.00 18.27 19.21
CA PHE A 31 25.70 18.88 18.96
C PHE A 31 25.36 19.86 20.09
N SER A 32 25.21 21.14 19.74
CA SER A 32 24.60 22.14 20.62
C SER A 32 23.10 21.88 20.74
N ALA A 33 22.60 21.86 21.97
CA ALA A 33 21.17 21.72 22.25
C ALA A 33 20.40 22.94 21.75
N VAL A 34 19.44 22.72 20.85
CA VAL A 34 18.47 23.74 20.41
C VAL A 34 17.37 23.84 21.47
N PRO A 35 17.01 25.04 21.96
CA PRO A 35 15.90 25.19 22.90
C PRO A 35 14.58 24.77 22.25
N ALA A 36 13.77 24.03 23.01
CA ALA A 36 12.46 23.57 22.61
C ALA A 36 11.55 24.77 22.26
N SER A 37 11.30 24.97 20.97
CA SER A 37 10.28 25.91 20.49
C SER A 37 8.90 25.35 20.83
N ALA A 38 8.07 26.17 21.48
CA ALA A 38 6.71 25.83 21.84
C ALA A 38 5.92 25.44 20.58
N ALA A 39 5.27 24.27 20.64
CA ALA A 39 4.45 23.77 19.54
C ALA A 39 3.33 24.79 19.22
N PRO A 40 3.12 25.15 17.94
CA PRO A 40 2.00 25.99 17.57
C PRO A 40 0.68 25.28 17.88
N PRO A 41 -0.39 26.02 18.20
CA PRO A 41 -1.71 25.44 18.43
C PRO A 41 -2.12 24.63 17.20
N ARG A 42 -2.53 23.37 17.43
CA ARG A 42 -3.11 22.50 16.41
C ARG A 42 -4.33 23.22 15.84
N GLY A 43 -4.15 23.80 14.65
CA GLY A 43 -5.23 24.44 13.91
C GLY A 43 -6.33 23.41 13.66
N ALA A 44 -7.57 23.80 13.98
CA ALA A 44 -8.77 23.09 13.55
C ALA A 44 -8.79 23.06 12.02
N GLY A 45 -8.26 21.98 11.44
CA GLY A 45 -8.28 21.74 10.01
C GLY A 45 -9.70 21.40 9.57
N SER A 46 -10.13 22.00 8.47
CA SER A 46 -11.41 21.76 7.80
C SER A 46 -11.75 20.26 7.71
N HIS A 47 -12.90 19.88 8.28
CA HIS A 47 -13.40 18.51 8.45
C HIS A 47 -14.13 17.93 7.23
N GLY A 48 -14.13 18.60 6.08
CA GLY A 48 -15.11 18.37 5.00
C GLY A 48 -15.15 16.97 4.33
N GLU A 49 -14.22 16.06 4.62
CA GLU A 49 -14.22 14.69 4.04
C GLU A 49 -13.94 13.59 5.06
N ALA A 50 -13.34 13.93 6.21
CA ALA A 50 -13.26 13.01 7.35
C ALA A 50 -14.63 12.69 7.96
N ASP A 51 -15.66 13.47 7.60
CA ASP A 51 -17.02 13.34 8.10
C ASP A 51 -17.88 12.38 7.26
N ASN A 52 -17.38 11.87 6.12
CA ASN A 52 -18.10 10.84 5.38
C ASN A 52 -18.17 9.56 6.23
N PRO A 53 -19.37 9.04 6.52
CA PRO A 53 -19.50 7.82 7.30
C PRO A 53 -18.92 6.64 6.51
N ILE A 54 -18.04 5.87 7.15
CA ILE A 54 -17.47 4.64 6.58
C ILE A 54 -18.60 3.70 6.19
N ALA A 55 -18.64 3.28 4.92
CA ALA A 55 -19.66 2.41 4.38
C ALA A 55 -19.01 1.21 3.67
N HIS A 56 -19.11 0.02 4.26
CA HIS A 56 -18.46 -1.17 3.73
C HIS A 56 -19.27 -1.79 2.58
N GLY A 57 -18.63 -1.98 1.44
CA GLY A 57 -19.17 -2.78 0.34
C GLY A 57 -19.16 -4.27 0.68
N VAL A 58 -20.20 -4.99 0.26
CA VAL A 58 -20.29 -6.45 0.43
C VAL A 58 -19.31 -7.14 -0.53
N PRO A 59 -18.28 -7.86 -0.05
CA PRO A 59 -17.35 -8.56 -0.92
C PRO A 59 -18.03 -9.72 -1.64
N ARG A 60 -17.52 -10.08 -2.82
CA ARG A 60 -17.97 -11.23 -3.61
C ARG A 60 -17.04 -12.44 -3.45
N VAL A 61 -16.11 -12.36 -2.51
CA VAL A 61 -15.17 -13.43 -2.14
C VAL A 61 -15.45 -13.90 -0.71
N PRO A 62 -15.01 -15.11 -0.32
CA PRO A 62 -15.10 -15.55 1.07
C PRO A 62 -14.50 -14.52 2.02
N LEU A 63 -15.22 -14.24 3.11
CA LEU A 63 -14.85 -13.23 4.10
C LEU A 63 -14.51 -13.91 5.42
N THR A 64 -13.39 -13.49 6.01
CA THR A 64 -13.07 -13.76 7.41
C THR A 64 -12.96 -12.44 8.16
N ILE A 65 -13.54 -12.34 9.36
CA ILE A 65 -13.41 -11.19 10.25
C ILE A 65 -12.80 -11.69 11.55
N ASP A 66 -11.66 -11.12 11.95
CA ASP A 66 -10.93 -11.49 13.18
C ASP A 66 -10.63 -13.00 13.29
N GLY A 67 -10.45 -13.66 12.14
CA GLY A 67 -10.16 -15.09 12.04
C GLY A 67 -11.39 -16.01 11.94
N GLU A 68 -12.61 -15.48 12.09
CA GLU A 68 -13.85 -16.23 11.92
C GLU A 68 -14.39 -16.10 10.49
N SER A 69 -14.81 -17.22 9.88
CA SER A 69 -15.48 -17.19 8.58
C SER A 69 -16.93 -16.75 8.75
N VAL A 70 -17.33 -15.70 8.06
CA VAL A 70 -18.67 -15.12 8.14
C VAL A 70 -19.32 -15.02 6.76
N SER A 71 -20.63 -14.74 6.69
CA SER A 71 -21.23 -14.34 5.41
C SER A 71 -20.74 -12.95 5.00
N ALA A 72 -20.59 -12.73 3.70
CA ALA A 72 -20.02 -11.48 3.18
C ALA A 72 -20.83 -10.24 3.59
N ASP A 73 -22.15 -10.35 3.71
CA ASP A 73 -23.04 -9.27 4.13
C ASP A 73 -22.85 -8.86 5.59
N GLU A 74 -22.25 -9.70 6.45
CA GLU A 74 -21.99 -9.33 7.85
C GLU A 74 -21.03 -8.13 7.98
N ILE A 75 -20.23 -7.84 6.94
CA ILE A 75 -19.32 -6.69 6.94
C ILE A 75 -20.05 -5.36 7.15
N VAL A 76 -21.32 -5.25 6.72
CA VAL A 76 -22.10 -4.00 6.85
C VAL A 76 -22.45 -3.67 8.30
N ARG A 77 -22.37 -4.65 9.22
CA ARG A 77 -22.51 -4.41 10.67
C ARG A 77 -21.39 -3.52 11.22
N TYR A 78 -20.30 -3.37 10.48
CA TYR A 78 -19.16 -2.53 10.82
C TYR A 78 -19.23 -1.14 10.15
N ASN A 79 -20.34 -0.77 9.50
CA ASN A 79 -20.50 0.59 8.98
C ASN A 79 -20.31 1.63 10.09
N GLY A 80 -19.62 2.73 9.78
CA GLY A 80 -19.17 3.73 10.73
C GLY A 80 -17.93 3.34 11.53
N ARG A 81 -17.39 2.13 11.36
CA ARG A 81 -16.14 1.66 11.98
C ARG A 81 -15.13 1.28 10.91
N ALA A 82 -13.90 1.79 11.03
CA ALA A 82 -12.80 1.40 10.16
C ALA A 82 -12.46 -0.09 10.32
N LEU A 83 -12.23 -0.76 9.20
CA LEU A 83 -11.69 -2.11 9.13
C LEU A 83 -10.34 -2.11 8.42
N TYR A 84 -9.47 -3.03 8.83
CA TYR A 84 -8.18 -3.26 8.18
C TYR A 84 -8.29 -4.54 7.36
N LEU A 85 -8.25 -4.42 6.04
CA LEU A 85 -8.54 -5.49 5.10
C LEU A 85 -7.25 -5.96 4.41
N VAL A 86 -7.16 -7.26 4.14
CA VAL A 86 -6.07 -7.88 3.39
C VAL A 86 -6.66 -8.74 2.28
N ALA A 87 -6.33 -8.42 1.04
CA ALA A 87 -6.61 -9.30 -0.09
C ALA A 87 -5.70 -10.53 0.00
N LEU A 88 -6.29 -11.72 0.06
CA LEU A 88 -5.57 -12.98 0.16
C LEU A 88 -5.76 -13.76 -1.15
N PRO A 89 -4.83 -13.60 -2.11
CA PRO A 89 -4.98 -14.22 -3.41
C PRO A 89 -4.85 -15.73 -3.36
N GLU A 90 -5.53 -16.40 -4.28
CA GLU A 90 -5.42 -17.84 -4.51
C GLU A 90 -5.21 -18.08 -6.02
N ALA A 91 -4.49 -19.15 -6.36
CA ALA A 91 -4.14 -19.41 -7.75
C ALA A 91 -5.40 -19.64 -8.59
N GLY A 92 -5.60 -18.81 -9.60
CA GLY A 92 -6.74 -18.92 -10.53
C GLY A 92 -8.07 -18.41 -10.00
N SER A 93 -8.11 -17.72 -8.86
CA SER A 93 -9.34 -17.10 -8.34
C SER A 93 -9.07 -15.70 -7.77
N PRO A 94 -10.12 -14.89 -7.50
CA PRO A 94 -9.99 -13.66 -6.73
C PRO A 94 -9.58 -13.89 -5.26
N GLY A 95 -9.40 -15.13 -4.81
CA GLY A 95 -8.99 -15.46 -3.47
C GLY A 95 -10.08 -15.20 -2.42
N ARG A 96 -9.66 -14.65 -1.27
CA ARG A 96 -10.53 -14.34 -0.13
C ARG A 96 -10.14 -13.01 0.51
N LEU A 97 -11.02 -12.48 1.36
CA LEU A 97 -10.80 -11.25 2.11
C LEU A 97 -10.65 -11.56 3.60
N ALA A 98 -9.57 -11.07 4.21
CA ALA A 98 -9.42 -11.06 5.66
C ALA A 98 -9.61 -9.64 6.18
N ALA A 99 -10.53 -9.46 7.11
CA ALA A 99 -10.79 -8.20 7.78
C ALA A 99 -10.39 -8.30 9.25
N PHE A 100 -9.88 -7.20 9.78
CA PHE A 100 -9.48 -7.08 11.17
C PHE A 100 -10.13 -5.85 11.78
N THR A 101 -10.67 -6.01 12.98
CA THR A 101 -11.15 -4.90 13.80
C THR A 101 -10.04 -4.30 14.65
N GLU A 102 -8.97 -5.06 14.89
CA GLU A 102 -7.80 -4.68 15.66
C GLU A 102 -6.56 -4.43 14.77
N PRO A 103 -5.93 -3.23 14.84
CA PRO A 103 -4.73 -2.87 14.09
C PRO A 103 -3.58 -3.88 14.19
N ALA A 104 -3.35 -4.43 15.39
CA ALA A 104 -2.23 -5.30 15.67
C ALA A 104 -2.33 -6.67 14.96
N ASP A 105 -3.56 -7.14 14.73
CA ASP A 105 -3.81 -8.41 14.06
C ASP A 105 -3.58 -8.29 12.55
N PHE A 106 -4.02 -7.17 11.97
CA PHE A 106 -3.70 -6.79 10.62
C PHE A 106 -2.18 -6.71 10.38
N GLU A 107 -1.44 -5.96 11.20
CA GLU A 107 0.01 -5.83 11.03
C GLU A 107 0.74 -7.16 11.16
N ARG A 108 0.26 -8.03 12.07
CA ARG A 108 0.80 -9.37 12.23
C ARG A 108 0.61 -10.20 10.95
N LEU A 109 -0.59 -10.16 10.34
CA LEU A 109 -0.85 -10.88 9.09
C LEU A 109 -0.03 -10.31 7.93
N VAL A 110 0.00 -8.99 7.75
CA VAL A 110 0.76 -8.32 6.68
C VAL A 110 2.24 -8.70 6.75
N ARG A 111 2.83 -8.63 7.95
CA ARG A 111 4.23 -9.03 8.17
C ARG A 111 4.46 -10.52 7.88
N ALA A 112 3.54 -11.39 8.31
CA ALA A 112 3.64 -12.83 8.04
C ALA A 112 3.58 -13.16 6.54
N ARG A 113 3.03 -12.25 5.72
CA ARG A 113 2.94 -12.36 4.26
C ARG A 113 4.07 -11.62 3.52
N GLY A 114 5.10 -11.18 4.22
CA GLY A 114 6.23 -10.48 3.62
C GLY A 114 6.01 -8.98 3.37
N GLY A 115 4.89 -8.43 3.86
CA GLY A 115 4.64 -6.99 3.83
C GLY A 115 5.49 -6.19 4.83
N PRO A 116 5.30 -4.87 4.89
CA PRO A 116 6.05 -3.97 5.77
C PRO A 116 5.90 -4.34 7.26
N ARG A 117 6.96 -4.09 8.04
CA ARG A 117 6.97 -4.38 9.49
C ARG A 117 5.96 -3.58 10.29
N ARG A 118 5.57 -2.40 9.78
CA ARG A 118 4.65 -1.45 10.39
C ARG A 118 3.72 -0.87 9.33
N ALA A 119 2.80 -1.69 8.84
CA ALA A 119 1.86 -1.32 7.80
C ALA A 119 0.94 -0.14 8.20
N LEU A 120 0.85 0.20 9.49
CA LEU A 120 0.03 1.29 9.99
C LEU A 120 0.86 2.48 10.53
N ASP A 121 2.19 2.39 10.54
CA ASP A 121 3.05 3.45 11.08
C ASP A 121 3.12 4.63 10.11
N ARG A 122 2.24 5.61 10.36
CA ARG A 122 2.15 6.89 9.65
C ARG A 122 3.42 7.74 9.79
N SER A 123 4.29 7.49 10.77
CA SER A 123 5.52 8.29 10.89
C SER A 123 6.50 8.03 9.74
N ALA A 124 6.46 6.83 9.13
CA ALA A 124 7.21 6.54 7.90
C ALA A 124 6.65 7.30 6.68
N VAL A 125 5.34 7.54 6.69
CA VAL A 125 4.58 8.26 5.65
C VAL A 125 4.83 9.76 5.74
N ASP A 126 4.78 10.32 6.95
CA ASP A 126 5.05 11.74 7.20
C ASP A 126 6.54 12.09 7.08
N ALA A 127 7.46 11.19 7.47
CA ALA A 127 8.91 11.43 7.37
C ALA A 127 9.42 11.46 5.93
N ARG A 128 8.67 10.90 4.98
CA ARG A 128 8.99 10.89 3.53
C ARG A 128 8.16 11.88 2.73
N ARG A 129 7.50 12.82 3.40
CA ARG A 129 6.79 13.97 2.81
C ARG A 129 7.80 14.96 2.23
N ALA A 130 8.66 14.50 1.32
CA ALA A 130 9.37 15.35 0.41
C ALA A 130 8.32 16.14 -0.41
N PRO A 131 8.57 17.42 -0.71
CA PRO A 131 7.67 18.19 -1.55
C PRO A 131 7.40 17.42 -2.85
N GLN A 132 6.15 17.47 -3.31
CA GLN A 132 5.62 16.74 -4.47
C GLN A 132 6.44 16.94 -5.77
N SER A 133 7.32 17.94 -5.80
CA SER A 133 8.33 18.21 -6.84
C SER A 133 9.59 17.34 -6.77
N GLN A 134 9.73 16.46 -5.76
CA GLN A 134 10.89 15.60 -5.53
C GLN A 134 10.42 14.21 -5.09
N LEU A 135 9.91 13.42 -6.04
CA LEU A 135 9.92 11.96 -5.90
C LEU A 135 11.40 11.53 -5.88
N GLU A 136 12.02 11.49 -4.70
CA GLU A 136 13.36 10.92 -4.56
C GLU A 136 13.27 9.39 -4.61
N ALA A 137 13.97 8.81 -5.59
CA ALA A 137 14.10 7.37 -5.75
C ALA A 137 14.83 6.77 -4.54
N GLY A 138 14.06 6.30 -3.55
CA GLY A 138 14.56 5.41 -2.52
C GLY A 138 15.04 4.10 -3.16
N ALA A 139 16.27 3.70 -2.85
CA ALA A 139 16.98 2.62 -3.55
C ALA A 139 16.22 1.28 -3.59
N ALA A 140 15.82 0.92 -4.82
CA ALA A 140 15.75 -0.40 -5.44
C ALA A 140 15.23 -1.61 -4.60
N ALA A 141 13.91 -1.75 -4.57
CA ALA A 141 13.32 -2.88 -5.28
C ALA A 141 12.68 -2.30 -6.55
N SER A 142 12.94 -2.86 -7.73
CA SER A 142 12.09 -2.57 -8.90
C SER A 142 10.66 -2.87 -8.47
N GLY A 143 9.80 -1.85 -8.46
CA GLY A 143 8.47 -2.05 -7.93
C GLY A 143 7.69 -0.75 -7.93
N TYR A 144 6.70 -0.71 -8.80
CA TYR A 144 5.62 0.25 -8.70
C TYR A 144 4.44 -0.44 -8.05
N SER A 145 3.58 0.33 -7.40
CA SER A 145 2.17 -0.05 -7.35
C SER A 145 1.41 0.76 -8.38
N TYR A 146 0.27 0.21 -8.80
CA TYR A 146 -0.61 0.79 -9.78
C TYR A 146 -2.03 0.78 -9.25
N ILE A 147 -2.79 1.83 -9.58
CA ILE A 147 -4.25 1.86 -9.50
C ILE A 147 -4.79 2.20 -10.88
N TYR A 148 -5.96 1.67 -11.21
CA TYR A 148 -6.62 1.89 -12.48
C TYR A 148 -8.07 2.27 -12.26
N GLU A 149 -8.56 3.16 -13.11
CA GLU A 149 -9.96 3.62 -13.11
C GLU A 149 -10.94 2.48 -13.39
N GLY A 150 -10.59 1.57 -14.30
CA GLY A 150 -11.44 0.46 -14.68
C GLY A 150 -11.02 -0.86 -14.03
N SER A 151 -11.96 -1.81 -13.98
CA SER A 151 -11.64 -3.23 -13.76
C SER A 151 -10.73 -3.77 -14.86
N GLN A 152 -10.03 -4.86 -14.58
CA GLN A 152 -9.08 -5.53 -15.48
C GLN A 152 -7.98 -4.59 -16.01
N PHE A 153 -7.54 -3.64 -15.17
CA PHE A 153 -6.54 -2.63 -15.51
C PHE A 153 -6.92 -1.72 -16.69
N ALA A 154 -8.22 -1.51 -16.91
CA ALA A 154 -8.72 -0.63 -17.96
C ALA A 154 -8.68 0.85 -17.54
N GLY A 155 -8.78 1.74 -18.53
CA GLY A 155 -8.92 3.18 -18.31
C GLY A 155 -7.61 3.88 -17.93
N HIS A 156 -7.73 4.99 -17.21
CA HIS A 156 -6.58 5.72 -16.70
C HIS A 156 -5.81 4.91 -15.65
N ALA A 157 -4.51 5.16 -15.53
CA ALA A 157 -3.63 4.47 -14.57
C ALA A 157 -2.80 5.47 -13.76
N GLY A 158 -2.73 5.25 -12.46
CA GLY A 158 -1.79 5.90 -11.55
C GLY A 158 -0.66 4.93 -11.20
N ALA A 159 0.57 5.44 -11.09
CA ALA A 159 1.74 4.65 -10.70
C ALA A 159 2.50 5.35 -9.56
N LEU A 160 2.93 4.59 -8.56
CA LEU A 160 3.77 5.08 -7.46
C LEU A 160 4.96 4.15 -7.23
N PRO A 161 6.20 4.68 -7.18
CA PRO A 161 7.35 3.87 -6.78
C PRO A 161 7.18 3.39 -5.33
N ALA A 162 7.80 2.26 -5.01
CA ALA A 162 7.89 1.75 -3.64
C ALA A 162 8.36 2.83 -2.64
N GLY A 163 7.72 2.90 -1.48
CA GLY A 163 8.01 3.85 -0.41
C GLY A 163 7.48 5.27 -0.62
N SER A 164 6.46 5.45 -1.48
CA SER A 164 5.81 6.74 -1.76
C SER A 164 4.28 6.62 -1.71
N GLY A 165 3.58 7.76 -1.64
CA GLY A 165 2.12 7.79 -1.48
C GLY A 165 1.47 9.10 -1.89
N TYR A 166 0.18 9.04 -2.21
CA TYR A 166 -0.68 10.21 -2.33
C TYR A 166 -1.62 10.25 -1.13
N SER A 167 -1.46 11.26 -0.28
CA SER A 167 -2.32 11.45 0.90
C SER A 167 -3.68 12.03 0.57
N ASP A 168 -3.93 12.49 -0.64
CA ASP A 168 -5.16 13.22 -0.98
C ASP A 168 -5.39 13.13 -2.48
N LEU A 169 -6.23 12.19 -2.90
CA LEU A 169 -6.52 11.95 -4.32
C LEU A 169 -7.48 12.98 -4.91
N THR A 170 -8.17 13.79 -4.11
CA THR A 170 -8.95 14.95 -4.59
C THR A 170 -8.06 15.97 -5.32
N LYS A 171 -6.77 16.01 -4.97
CA LYS A 171 -5.76 16.90 -5.56
C LYS A 171 -4.99 16.29 -6.71
N ARG A 172 -5.36 15.07 -7.12
CA ARG A 172 -4.68 14.35 -8.20
C ARG A 172 -5.61 14.21 -9.39
N ASP A 173 -5.32 14.99 -10.43
CA ASP A 173 -6.05 14.89 -11.69
C ASP A 173 -5.84 13.51 -12.33
N MET A 174 -6.94 12.90 -12.78
CA MET A 174 -6.99 11.65 -13.52
C MET A 174 -7.01 11.91 -15.03
N SER A 175 -7.95 12.74 -15.49
CA SER A 175 -8.02 13.20 -16.87
C SER A 175 -8.46 14.66 -16.91
N CYS A 176 -8.00 15.40 -17.91
CA CYS A 176 -8.37 16.79 -18.12
C CYS A 176 -8.87 16.96 -19.55
N THR A 177 -10.10 17.43 -19.72
CA THR A 177 -10.63 17.83 -21.02
C THR A 177 -10.79 19.34 -21.05
N LEU A 178 -9.98 20.01 -21.87
CA LEU A 178 -9.96 21.45 -22.14
C LEU A 178 -9.59 22.34 -20.93
N TRP A 179 -10.34 22.29 -19.84
CA TRP A 179 -10.03 22.91 -18.53
C TRP A 179 -10.78 22.24 -17.36
N TRP A 180 -11.54 21.17 -17.62
CA TRP A 180 -12.20 20.37 -16.58
C TRP A 180 -11.38 19.13 -16.31
N CYS A 181 -10.85 19.02 -15.10
CA CYS A 181 -10.16 17.83 -14.64
C CYS A 181 -11.08 17.01 -13.74
N THR A 182 -11.03 15.69 -13.89
CA THR A 182 -11.58 14.74 -12.91
C THR A 182 -10.47 14.34 -11.95
N SER A 183 -10.80 14.12 -10.68
CA SER A 183 -9.82 13.67 -9.68
C SER A 183 -9.82 12.15 -9.55
N TRP A 184 -8.73 11.59 -9.02
CA TRP A 184 -8.62 10.16 -8.69
C TRP A 184 -9.46 9.72 -7.48
N ASN A 185 -10.05 10.66 -6.72
CA ASN A 185 -10.85 10.34 -5.54
C ASN A 185 -11.99 9.39 -5.89
N ASP A 186 -12.05 8.24 -5.23
CA ASP A 186 -13.12 7.27 -5.38
C ASP A 186 -13.31 6.78 -6.83
N GLN A 187 -12.22 6.73 -7.62
CA GLN A 187 -12.25 6.24 -9.01
C GLN A 187 -11.56 4.90 -9.24
N ALA A 188 -10.79 4.40 -8.27
CA ALA A 188 -10.01 3.19 -8.48
C ALA A 188 -10.90 1.92 -8.45
N SER A 189 -10.85 1.13 -9.53
CA SER A 189 -11.56 -0.15 -9.68
C SER A 189 -10.65 -1.36 -9.86
N SER A 190 -9.35 -1.18 -10.12
CA SER A 190 -8.37 -2.27 -10.03
C SER A 190 -7.00 -1.76 -9.57
N ALA A 191 -6.17 -2.65 -9.05
CA ALA A 191 -4.86 -2.29 -8.50
C ALA A 191 -3.84 -3.43 -8.60
N ALA A 192 -2.55 -3.08 -8.68
CA ALA A 192 -1.46 -4.04 -8.73
C ALA A 192 -0.29 -3.58 -7.84
N ALA A 193 0.31 -4.52 -7.11
CA ALA A 193 1.56 -4.29 -6.38
C ALA A 193 2.69 -5.08 -7.04
N ASP A 194 3.39 -4.45 -7.97
CA ASP A 194 4.59 -5.03 -8.60
C ASP A 194 5.83 -4.88 -7.70
N ASN A 195 5.70 -4.20 -6.57
CA ASN A 195 6.72 -4.16 -5.51
C ASN A 195 6.59 -5.37 -4.56
N ALA A 196 7.66 -5.71 -3.85
CA ALA A 196 7.68 -6.84 -2.92
C ALA A 196 6.88 -6.61 -1.63
N ASN A 197 6.65 -5.35 -1.25
CA ASN A 197 6.07 -4.99 0.05
C ASN A 197 4.54 -4.80 0.01
N GLY A 198 3.93 -4.79 -1.17
CA GLY A 198 2.51 -4.56 -1.37
C GLY A 198 2.11 -3.09 -1.50
N VAL A 199 0.81 -2.86 -1.46
CA VAL A 199 0.19 -1.54 -1.55
C VAL A 199 -0.98 -1.46 -0.58
N THR A 200 -1.14 -0.31 0.08
CA THR A 200 -2.34 -0.01 0.88
C THR A 200 -3.17 1.07 0.20
N LEU A 201 -4.45 0.76 0.00
CA LEU A 201 -5.49 1.70 -0.42
C LEU A 201 -6.27 2.13 0.83
N TYR A 202 -6.61 3.41 0.93
CA TYR A 202 -7.29 3.99 2.07
C TYR A 202 -8.61 4.61 1.63
N GLU A 203 -9.65 4.36 2.44
CA GLU A 203 -11.00 4.83 2.15
C GLU A 203 -11.09 6.36 2.19
N HIS A 204 -10.39 7.01 3.12
CA HIS A 204 -10.38 8.46 3.25
C HIS A 204 -9.02 9.04 2.87
N ILE A 205 -9.01 10.35 2.62
CA ILE A 205 -7.77 11.13 2.51
C ILE A 205 -6.95 11.04 3.81
N LYS A 206 -5.69 11.46 3.72
CA LYS A 206 -4.67 11.48 4.78
C LYS A 206 -4.38 10.11 5.39
N PHE A 207 -4.57 9.04 4.60
CA PHE A 207 -4.34 7.65 5.02
C PHE A 207 -5.23 7.26 6.21
N GLU A 208 -6.51 7.63 6.13
CA GLU A 208 -7.53 7.40 7.15
C GLU A 208 -8.66 6.50 6.66
N GLY A 209 -9.61 6.20 7.55
CA GLY A 209 -10.73 5.31 7.27
C GLY A 209 -10.33 3.84 7.25
N SER A 210 -11.13 3.03 6.56
CA SER A 210 -10.79 1.62 6.30
C SER A 210 -9.57 1.52 5.39
N GLN A 211 -8.95 0.35 5.36
CA GLN A 211 -7.74 0.13 4.56
C GLN A 211 -7.84 -1.20 3.84
N LEU A 212 -7.36 -1.28 2.60
CA LEU A 212 -7.16 -2.52 1.87
C LEU A 212 -5.69 -2.68 1.50
N PHE A 213 -5.05 -3.71 2.06
CA PHE A 213 -3.71 -4.12 1.69
C PHE A 213 -3.74 -5.21 0.61
N ILE A 214 -3.05 -4.96 -0.50
CA ILE A 214 -2.82 -5.90 -1.59
C ILE A 214 -1.35 -6.34 -1.50
N PRO A 215 -1.06 -7.63 -1.25
CA PRO A 215 0.31 -8.13 -1.10
C PRO A 215 1.19 -7.90 -2.33
N GLY A 216 2.50 -7.82 -2.11
CA GLY A 216 3.47 -7.69 -3.20
C GLY A 216 3.45 -8.89 -4.16
N GLY A 217 3.65 -8.62 -5.45
CA GLY A 217 3.55 -9.61 -6.52
C GLY A 217 2.12 -10.03 -6.85
N TYR A 218 1.12 -9.34 -6.31
CA TYR A 218 -0.30 -9.62 -6.58
C TYR A 218 -1.00 -8.43 -7.24
N ALA A 219 -2.07 -8.74 -7.98
CA ALA A 219 -2.93 -7.75 -8.58
C ALA A 219 -4.41 -8.08 -8.37
N ALA A 220 -5.15 -7.10 -7.86
CA ALA A 220 -6.59 -7.12 -7.75
C ALA A 220 -7.20 -6.65 -9.08
N LEU A 221 -7.57 -7.61 -9.93
CA LEU A 221 -8.17 -7.34 -11.24
C LEU A 221 -9.49 -6.56 -11.14
N ASP A 222 -10.23 -6.72 -10.06
CA ASP A 222 -11.49 -5.99 -9.82
C ASP A 222 -11.64 -5.81 -8.30
N LEU A 223 -11.62 -4.56 -7.86
CA LEU A 223 -11.75 -4.18 -6.45
C LEU A 223 -13.18 -4.42 -5.92
N ALA A 224 -14.18 -4.54 -6.80
CA ALA A 224 -15.54 -4.93 -6.42
C ALA A 224 -15.61 -6.34 -5.83
N TYR A 225 -14.68 -7.24 -6.19
CA TYR A 225 -14.59 -8.55 -5.54
C TYR A 225 -14.34 -8.43 -4.03
N TYR A 226 -13.65 -7.39 -3.60
CA TYR A 226 -13.31 -7.13 -2.20
C TYR A 226 -14.23 -6.09 -1.54
N GLY A 227 -15.29 -5.63 -2.23
CA GLY A 227 -16.13 -4.54 -1.73
C GLY A 227 -15.41 -3.19 -1.65
N TRP A 228 -14.39 -2.99 -2.49
CA TRP A 228 -13.48 -1.82 -2.46
C TRP A 228 -13.55 -0.95 -3.73
N ASP A 229 -14.46 -1.26 -4.66
CA ASP A 229 -14.61 -0.48 -5.89
C ASP A 229 -14.95 0.98 -5.60
N ASN A 230 -14.25 1.93 -6.24
CA ASN A 230 -14.53 3.36 -6.15
C ASN A 230 -14.57 3.90 -4.71
N ARG A 231 -13.63 3.45 -3.86
CA ARG A 231 -13.50 3.89 -2.45
C ARG A 231 -12.14 4.49 -2.10
N THR A 232 -11.19 4.49 -3.03
CA THR A 232 -9.82 4.88 -2.70
C THR A 232 -9.68 6.40 -2.75
N SER A 233 -9.40 7.02 -1.60
CA SER A 233 -9.17 8.46 -1.47
C SER A 233 -7.72 8.80 -1.07
N SER A 234 -6.95 7.83 -0.58
CA SER A 234 -5.49 7.93 -0.50
C SER A 234 -4.81 6.58 -0.70
N TRP A 235 -3.53 6.59 -1.03
CA TRP A 235 -2.82 5.42 -1.54
C TRP A 235 -1.34 5.45 -1.15
N TRP A 236 -0.82 4.34 -0.61
CA TRP A 236 0.58 4.17 -0.25
C TRP A 236 1.21 2.90 -0.86
N SER A 237 2.34 3.08 -1.53
CA SER A 237 3.20 2.02 -2.08
C SER A 237 4.33 1.73 -1.08
N TRP A 238 4.46 0.49 -0.59
CA TRP A 238 5.42 0.13 0.46
C TRP A 238 6.81 -0.22 -0.07
#